data_AF-E0XXK0-F1
#
_entry.id   AF-E0XXK0-F1
#
_cell.length_a   1.000
_cell.length_b   1.000
_cell.length_c   1.000
_cell.angle_alpha   90.00
_cell.angle_beta   90.00
_cell.angle_gamma   90.00
#
_symmetry.space_group_name_H-M   'P 1'
#
loop_
_entity.id
_entity.type
_entity.pdbx_description
1 polymer ?
#
loop_
_entity_poly.entity_id
_entity_poly.type
_entity_poly.pdbx_seq_one_letter_code
_entity_poly.pdbx_strand_id
1 'polypeptide(L)' 'MFVAQLVVCGFIGGQCVLLEDVKGPKPSLEQCKSRQEEMFYDIHARLPYIKFGGSRCIKTNKLHA' A
#
# COMPACT_ATOMS: atom_id res chain seq x y z
N MET A 1 -11.33 -11.34 -3.40
CA MET A 1 -10.47 -10.31 -4.00
C MET A 1 -9.65 -9.65 -2.90
N PHE A 2 -8.58 -8.93 -3.25
CA PHE A 2 -7.59 -8.38 -2.32
C PHE A 2 -7.34 -6.89 -2.61
N VAL A 3 -7.37 -6.05 -1.58
CA VAL A 3 -6.99 -4.65 -1.66
C VAL A 3 -5.55 -4.50 -1.21
N ALA A 4 -4.73 -3.85 -2.04
CA ALA A 4 -3.34 -3.55 -1.72
C ALA A 4 -3.28 -2.31 -0.82
N GLN A 5 -2.57 -2.44 0.30
CA GLN A 5 -2.27 -1.35 1.21
C GLN A 5 -0.77 -1.27 1.47
N LEU A 6 -0.28 -0.03 1.63
CA LEU A 6 1.07 0.31 2.05
C LEU A 6 1.01 1.23 3.26
N VAL A 7 1.92 1.05 4.20
CA VAL A 7 2.21 2.03 5.23
C VAL A 7 3.48 2.76 4.81
N VAL A 8 3.38 4.08 4.71
CA VAL A 8 4.54 4.93 4.46
C VAL A 8 4.69 5.94 5.57
N CYS A 9 5.91 6.21 5.99
CA CYS A 9 6.21 7.09 7.11
C CYS A 9 7.05 8.27 6.63
N GLY A 10 6.66 9.47 7.05
CA GLY A 10 7.41 10.69 6.81
C GLY A 10 8.73 10.70 7.58
N PHE A 11 9.77 11.27 6.98
CA PHE A 11 11.10 11.39 7.61
C PHE A 11 11.09 12.37 8.78
N ILE A 12 10.28 13.42 8.69
CA ILE A 12 10.17 14.49 9.69
C ILE A 12 8.89 14.25 10.49
N GLY A 13 9.04 13.93 11.78
CA GLY A 13 7.91 13.76 12.71
C GLY A 13 7.38 12.33 12.85
N GLY A 14 7.91 11.34 12.13
CA GLY A 14 7.59 9.92 12.32
C GLY A 14 6.13 9.53 12.04
N GLN A 15 5.36 10.41 11.40
CA GLN A 15 3.97 10.15 11.07
C GLN A 15 3.88 9.13 9.94
N CYS A 16 3.13 8.05 10.19
CA CYS A 16 2.85 7.01 9.20
C CYS A 16 1.42 7.14 8.70
N VAL A 17 1.24 6.97 7.39
CA VAL A 17 -0.06 6.97 6.73
C VAL A 17 -0.27 5.64 6.03
N LEU A 18 -1.51 5.15 6.10
CA LEU A 18 -1.96 4.00 5.33
C LEU A 18 -2.44 4.49 3.96
N LEU A 19 -1.85 3.94 2.90
CA LEU A 19 -2.23 4.18 1.52
C LEU A 19 -2.93 2.94 0.98
N GLU A 20 -4.09 3.15 0.38
CA GLU A 20 -4.90 2.10 -0.24
C GLU A 20 -4.93 2.25 -1.76
N ASP A 21 -4.92 1.14 -2.47
CA ASP A 21 -4.97 1.15 -3.94
C ASP A 21 -6.33 1.62 -4.46
N VAL A 22 -6.37 2.83 -5.01
CA VAL A 22 -7.55 3.42 -5.66
C VAL A 22 -7.97 2.69 -6.94
N LYS A 23 -7.08 1.86 -7.53
CA LYS A 23 -7.41 1.03 -8.71
C LYS A 23 -8.29 -0.17 -8.36
N GLY A 24 -8.71 -0.31 -7.10
CA GLY A 24 -9.65 -1.33 -6.67
C GLY A 24 -9.03 -2.72 -6.47
N PRO A 25 -9.85 -3.71 -6.11
CA PRO A 25 -9.38 -4.98 -5.59
C PRO A 25 -8.85 -5.91 -6.69
N LYS A 26 -7.80 -6.66 -6.36
CA LYS A 26 -7.14 -7.63 -7.23
C LYS A 26 -7.70 -9.05 -7.03
N PRO A 27 -7.84 -9.85 -8.11
CA PRO A 27 -8.35 -11.23 -8.02
C PRO A 27 -7.52 -12.14 -7.10
N SER A 28 -6.20 -12.11 -7.22
CA SER A 28 -5.28 -12.99 -6.48
C SER A 28 -4.39 -12.25 -5.47
N LEU A 29 -3.81 -13.02 -4.54
CA LEU A 29 -2.83 -12.50 -3.59
C LEU A 29 -1.54 -12.03 -4.29
N GLU A 30 -1.09 -12.76 -5.31
CA GLU A 30 0.10 -12.41 -6.08
C GLU A 30 -0.09 -11.09 -6.84
N GLN A 31 -1.25 -10.88 -7.47
CA GLN A 31 -1.56 -9.61 -8.13
C GLN A 31 -1.63 -8.45 -7.13
N CYS A 32 -2.11 -8.70 -5.91
CA CYS A 32 -2.08 -7.69 -4.86
C CYS A 32 -0.65 -7.34 -4.44
N LYS A 33 0.24 -8.32 -4.28
CA LYS A 33 1.66 -8.09 -3.95
C LYS A 33 2.40 -7.34 -5.06
N SER A 34 2.21 -7.75 -6.32
CA SER A 34 2.78 -7.04 -7.46
C SER A 34 2.29 -5.59 -7.52
N ARG A 35 1.01 -5.34 -7.20
CA ARG A 35 0.49 -3.97 -7.11
C ARG A 35 1.11 -3.17 -5.96
N GLN A 36 1.42 -3.79 -4.83
CA GLN A 36 2.12 -3.12 -3.73
C GLN A 36 3.51 -2.63 -4.14
N GLU A 37 4.23 -3.43 -4.93
CA GLU A 37 5.53 -3.04 -5.49
C GLU A 37 5.38 -1.84 -6.41
N GLU A 38 4.42 -1.88 -7.35
CA GLU A 38 4.13 -0.73 -8.22
C GLU A 38 3.80 0.54 -7.41
N MET A 39 2.93 0.42 -6.41
CA MET A 39 2.58 1.56 -5.54
C MET A 39 3.83 2.10 -4.83
N PHE A 40 4.70 1.23 -4.33
CA PHE A 40 5.92 1.66 -3.66
C PHE A 40 6.84 2.43 -4.62
N TYR A 41 7.05 1.92 -5.84
CA TYR A 41 7.84 2.61 -6.86
C TYR A 41 7.24 3.96 -7.23
N ASP A 42 5.93 4.03 -7.48
CA ASP A 42 5.22 5.26 -7.81
C ASP A 42 5.39 6.32 -6.72
N ILE A 43 5.28 5.91 -5.46
CA ILE A 43 5.41 6.80 -4.32
C ILE A 43 6.88 7.23 -4.14
N HIS A 44 7.83 6.29 -4.19
CA HIS A 44 9.25 6.61 -3.99
C HIS A 44 9.79 7.53 -5.09
N ALA A 45 9.30 7.40 -6.32
CA ALA A 45 9.64 8.30 -7.42
C ALA A 45 9.17 9.75 -7.18
N ARG A 46 8.04 9.93 -6.49
CA ARG A 46 7.46 11.26 -6.20
C ARG A 46 7.96 11.85 -4.89
N LEU A 47 8.19 10.99 -3.89
CA LEU A 47 8.51 11.35 -2.52
C LEU A 47 9.68 10.48 -2.02
N PRO A 48 10.92 10.74 -2.48
CA PRO A 48 12.06 9.87 -2.17
C PRO A 48 12.44 9.85 -0.69
N TYR A 49 11.98 10.84 0.07
CA TYR A 49 12.32 11.01 1.50
C TYR A 49 11.46 10.16 2.43
N ILE A 50 10.39 9.52 1.95
CA ILE A 50 9.54 8.71 2.82
C ILE A 50 10.13 7.32 3.01
N LYS A 51 9.89 6.75 4.20
CA LYS A 51 10.29 5.38 4.52
C LYS A 51 9.12 4.43 4.38
N PHE A 52 9.42 3.22 3.92
CA PHE A 52 8.47 2.13 3.91
C PHE A 52 8.25 1.61 5.34
N GLY A 53 7.00 1.63 5.80
CA GLY A 53 6.60 1.15 7.13
C GLY A 53 6.01 -0.26 7.11
N GLY A 54 5.59 -0.77 5.95
CA GLY A 54 5.02 -2.11 5.80
C GLY A 54 3.99 -2.17 4.67
N SER A 55 3.52 -3.37 4.37
CA SER A 55 2.48 -3.59 3.35
C SER A 55 1.52 -4.69 3.79
N ARG A 56 0.27 -4.60 3.31
CA ARG A 56 -0.77 -5.60 3.57
C ARG A 56 -1.71 -5.79 2.40
N CYS A 57 -2.03 -7.04 2.08
CA CYS A 57 -3.11 -7.41 1.17
C CYS A 57 -4.33 -7.82 1.99
N ILE A 58 -5.38 -6.98 1.99
CA ILE A 58 -6.61 -7.25 2.74
C ILE A 58 -7.64 -7.90 1.83
N LYS A 59 -8.23 -9.03 2.25
CA LYS A 59 -9.37 -9.61 1.52
C LYS A 59 -10.57 -8.68 1.62
N THR A 60 -11.24 -8.41 0.51
CA THR A 60 -12.37 -7.47 0.43
C THR A 60 -13.52 -7.78 1.38
N ASN A 61 -13.71 -9.03 1.79
CA ASN A 61 -14.70 -9.41 2.80
C ASN A 61 -14.34 -9.00 4.24
N LYS A 62 -13.15 -8.44 4.47
CA LYS A 62 -12.67 -7.95 5.77
C LYS A 62 -12.52 -6.42 5.82
N LEU A 63 -12.99 -5.70 4.81
CA LEU A 63 -12.86 -4.23 4.73
C LEU A 63 -13.96 -3.48 5.50
N HIS A 64 -15.06 -4.16 5.89
CA HIS A 64 -16.22 -3.59 6.61
C HIS A 64 -16.57 -4.39 7.88
N ALA A 65 -15.55 -4.80 8.65
CA ALA A 65 -15.74 -5.46 9.95
C ALA A 65 -15.14 -4.62 11.07
#